data_AF-A0A9W6EG34-F1
#
_entry.id   AF-A0A9W6EG34-F1
#
_cell.length_a   1.000
_cell.length_b   1.000
_cell.length_c   1.000
_cell.angle_alpha   90.00
_cell.angle_beta   90.00
_cell.angle_gamma   90.00
#
_symmetry.space_group_name_H-M   'P 1'
#
loop_
_entity.id
_entity.type
_entity.pdbx_description
1 polymer ?
#
loop_
_entity_poly.entity_id
_entity_poly.type
_entity_poly.pdbx_seq_one_letter_code
_entity_poly.pdbx_strand_id
1 'polypeptide(L)'
;MEVANAEVSNGVPAPAQTPLVDSNAVIEYLSEVLRVTLGALRSELESTGSLLSPARYNETVQRCTRFASESQVALYVQKDVVASEEANGTETGE
;
A
#
# COMPACT_ATOMS: atom_id res chain seq x y z
N MET A 1 -42.08 24.79 27.09
CA MET A 1 -41.99 23.32 27.13
C MET A 1 -40.75 22.95 26.33
N GLU A 2 -39.61 22.82 27.01
CA GLU A 2 -38.39 22.31 26.40
C GLU A 2 -38.26 20.86 26.86
N VAL A 3 -38.47 19.93 25.92
CA VAL A 3 -38.25 18.51 26.16
C VAL A 3 -36.76 18.26 25.96
N ALA A 4 -36.05 18.06 27.07
CA ALA A 4 -34.66 17.61 27.04
C ALA A 4 -34.62 16.21 26.40
N ASN A 5 -34.02 16.11 25.21
CA ASN A 5 -33.68 14.84 24.60
C ASN A 5 -32.53 14.23 25.41
N ALA A 6 -32.86 13.34 26.34
CA ALA A 6 -31.89 12.45 26.95
C ALA A 6 -31.49 11.40 25.90
N GLU A 7 -30.28 11.53 25.37
CA GLU A 7 -29.67 10.50 24.53
C GLU A 7 -29.46 9.24 25.38
N VAL A 8 -30.31 8.24 25.17
CA VAL A 8 -30.18 6.92 25.79
C VAL A 8 -29.00 6.20 25.12
N SER A 9 -27.85 6.18 25.80
CA SER A 9 -26.68 5.43 25.36
C SER A 9 -26.96 3.92 25.50
N ASN A 10 -27.15 3.25 24.37
CA ASN A 10 -27.69 1.89 24.30
C ASN A 10 -26.65 0.78 24.58
N GLY A 11 -25.70 0.99 25.50
CA GLY A 11 -24.73 -0.01 25.96
C GLY A 11 -23.79 -0.60 24.89
N VAL A 12 -23.89 -0.17 23.62
CA VAL A 12 -22.98 -0.57 22.55
C VAL A 12 -21.66 0.18 22.77
N PRO A 13 -20.53 -0.51 22.99
CA PRO A 13 -19.24 0.16 23.06
C PRO A 13 -19.03 0.91 21.74
N ALA A 14 -18.72 2.20 21.83
CA ALA A 14 -18.36 2.99 20.66
C ALA A 14 -17.22 2.26 19.92
N PRO A 15 -17.25 2.17 18.58
CA PRO A 15 -16.16 1.57 17.84
C PRO A 15 -14.87 2.25 18.28
N ALA A 16 -13.89 1.45 18.71
CA ALA A 16 -12.59 1.96 19.13
C ALA A 16 -12.06 2.81 17.98
N GLN A 17 -11.78 4.08 18.26
CA GLN A 17 -11.24 4.99 17.26
C GLN A 17 -9.86 4.46 16.88
N THR A 18 -9.74 3.90 15.68
CA THR A 18 -8.44 3.55 15.13
C THR A 18 -7.65 4.86 14.96
N PRO A 19 -6.44 4.96 15.53
CA PRO A 19 -5.63 6.15 15.34
C PRO A 19 -5.42 6.35 13.84
N LEU A 20 -5.76 7.54 13.36
CA LEU A 20 -5.61 7.90 11.95
C LEU A 20 -4.11 7.99 11.64
N VAL A 21 -3.60 7.01 10.90
CA VAL A 21 -2.21 7.01 10.42
C VAL A 21 -2.13 7.83 9.14
N ASP A 22 -1.07 8.62 8.98
CA ASP A 22 -0.83 9.33 7.72
C ASP A 22 -0.46 8.34 6.60
N SER A 23 -1.12 8.44 5.45
CA SER A 23 -0.89 7.50 4.35
C SER A 23 0.49 7.64 3.71
N ASN A 24 1.12 8.82 3.75
CA ASN A 24 2.50 9.00 3.29
C ASN A 24 3.47 8.29 4.23
N ALA A 25 3.25 8.33 5.54
CA ALA A 25 4.03 7.56 6.51
C ALA A 25 3.94 6.05 6.24
N VAL A 26 2.78 5.53 5.83
CA VAL A 26 2.64 4.12 5.41
C VAL A 26 3.46 3.83 4.15
N ILE A 27 3.46 4.73 3.17
CA ILE A 27 4.22 4.57 1.91
C ILE A 27 5.73 4.59 2.18
N GLU A 28 6.20 5.51 3.00
CA GLU A 28 7.61 5.59 3.38
C GLU A 28 8.04 4.34 4.16
N TYR A 29 7.22 3.91 5.14
CA TYR A 29 7.47 2.65 5.85
C TYR A 29 7.51 1.45 4.91
N LEU A 30 6.56 1.37 3.97
CA LEU A 30 6.51 0.29 2.99
C LEU A 30 7.77 0.29 2.11
N SER A 31 8.26 1.45 1.70
CA SER A 31 9.50 1.57 0.92
C SER A 31 10.70 0.99 1.68
N GLU A 32 10.83 1.30 2.96
CA GLU A 32 11.90 0.77 3.81
C GLU A 32 11.76 -0.74 4.05
N VAL A 33 10.55 -1.23 4.30
CA VAL A 33 10.29 -2.66 4.48
C VAL A 33 10.61 -3.45 3.21
N LEU A 34 10.19 -2.98 2.03
CA LEU A 34 10.45 -3.65 0.76
C LEU A 34 11.95 -3.65 0.42
N ARG A 35 12.69 -2.62 0.81
CA ARG A 35 14.15 -2.61 0.69
C ARG A 35 14.79 -3.74 1.49
N VAL A 36 14.37 -3.94 2.74
CA VAL A 36 14.95 -4.97 3.61
C VAL A 36 14.47 -6.38 3.24
N THR A 37 13.20 -6.52 2.86
CA THR A 37 12.57 -7.83 2.62
C THR A 37 12.76 -8.37 1.20
N LEU A 38 12.76 -7.49 0.19
CA LEU A 38 12.84 -7.86 -1.22
C LEU A 38 14.14 -7.41 -1.90
N GLY A 39 15.00 -6.70 -1.18
CA GLY A 39 16.23 -6.10 -1.71
C GLY A 39 15.97 -4.95 -2.69
N ALA A 40 14.77 -4.37 -2.70
CA ALA A 40 14.38 -3.37 -3.68
C ALA A 40 14.94 -1.98 -3.33
N LEU A 41 15.64 -1.35 -4.26
CA LEU A 41 16.06 0.03 -4.14
C LEU A 41 14.86 0.98 -4.33
N ARG A 42 14.93 2.18 -3.74
CA ARG A 42 13.90 3.20 -3.93
C ARG A 42 13.66 3.53 -5.41
N SER A 43 14.75 3.64 -6.19
CA SER A 43 14.66 3.84 -7.64
C SER A 43 13.98 2.70 -8.39
N GLU A 44 14.07 1.46 -7.90
CA GLU A 44 13.35 0.31 -8.47
C GLU A 44 11.86 0.36 -8.12
N LEU A 45 11.51 0.82 -6.92
CA LEU A 45 10.11 1.06 -6.53
C LEU A 45 9.48 2.19 -7.35
N GLU A 46 10.26 3.18 -7.76
CA GLU A 46 9.83 4.32 -8.59
C GLU A 46 9.86 4.02 -10.11
N SER A 47 10.48 2.90 -10.52
CA SER A 47 10.61 2.51 -11.92
C SER A 47 9.26 2.19 -12.57
N THR A 48 9.17 2.31 -13.90
CA THR A 48 7.94 2.06 -14.66
C THR A 48 7.32 0.71 -14.30
N GLY A 49 6.03 0.72 -13.93
CA GLY A 49 5.30 -0.47 -13.55
C GLY A 49 5.42 -0.88 -12.07
N SER A 50 6.38 -0.31 -11.34
CA SER A 50 6.55 -0.53 -9.90
C SER A 50 5.58 0.30 -9.05
N LEU A 51 5.53 -0.04 -7.76
CA LEU A 51 4.57 0.48 -6.77
C LEU A 51 4.51 2.02 -6.71
N LEU A 52 5.65 2.70 -6.81
CA LEU A 52 5.78 4.16 -6.68
C LEU A 52 5.93 4.86 -8.04
N SER A 53 5.76 4.12 -9.15
CA SER A 53 5.79 4.72 -10.48
C SER A 53 4.66 5.76 -10.65
N PRO A 54 4.84 6.80 -11.49
CA PRO A 54 3.80 7.81 -11.71
C PRO A 54 2.44 7.22 -12.12
N ALA A 55 2.46 6.11 -12.87
CA ALA A 55 1.25 5.41 -13.31
C ALA A 55 0.51 4.67 -12.18
N ARG A 56 1.23 4.21 -11.14
CA ARG A 56 0.65 3.44 -10.01
C ARG A 56 0.53 4.23 -8.70
N TYR A 57 1.20 5.37 -8.59
CA TYR A 57 1.30 6.12 -7.34
C TYR A 57 -0.07 6.48 -6.74
N ASN A 58 -1.03 6.92 -7.58
CA ASN A 58 -2.36 7.26 -7.10
C ASN A 58 -3.10 6.04 -6.49
N GLU A 59 -3.03 4.88 -7.14
CA GLU A 59 -3.58 3.64 -6.58
C GLU A 59 -2.90 3.24 -5.27
N THR A 60 -1.57 3.38 -5.20
CA THR A 60 -0.79 3.10 -4.00
C THR A 60 -1.21 3.99 -2.84
N VAL A 61 -1.39 5.29 -3.06
CA VAL A 61 -1.90 6.24 -2.06
C VAL A 61 -3.30 5.86 -1.60
N GLN A 62 -4.19 5.48 -2.51
CA GLN A 62 -5.56 5.07 -2.15
C GLN A 62 -5.56 3.81 -1.28
N ARG A 63 -4.74 2.80 -1.62
CA ARG A 63 -4.60 1.58 -0.81
C ARG A 63 -4.01 1.87 0.57
N CYS A 64 -2.99 2.73 0.66
CA CYS A 64 -2.39 3.12 1.94
C CYS A 64 -3.35 3.94 2.80
N THR A 65 -4.10 4.86 2.20
CA THR A 65 -5.15 5.64 2.87
C THR A 65 -6.23 4.71 3.42
N ARG A 66 -6.68 3.76 2.61
CA ARG A 66 -7.66 2.75 3.03
C ARG A 66 -7.15 1.94 4.21
N PHE A 67 -5.91 1.46 4.13
CA PHE A 67 -5.26 0.70 5.21
C PHE A 67 -5.14 1.51 6.50
N ALA A 68 -4.85 2.80 6.39
CA ALA A 68 -4.69 3.69 7.55
C ALA A 68 -6.02 4.14 8.19
N SER A 69 -7.12 4.13 7.42
CA SER A 69 -8.40 4.73 7.84
C SER A 69 -9.48 3.70 8.15
N GLU A 70 -9.42 2.52 7.54
CA GLU A 70 -10.37 1.42 7.76
C GLU A 70 -9.74 0.29 8.58
N SER A 71 -10.56 -0.60 9.13
CA SER A 71 -10.11 -1.83 9.82
C SER A 71 -9.56 -2.90 8.86
N GLN A 72 -8.68 -2.52 7.93
CA GLN A 72 -7.97 -3.45 7.06
C GLN A 72 -6.90 -4.19 7.84
N VAL A 73 -6.87 -5.52 7.72
CA VAL A 73 -5.97 -6.38 8.48
C VAL A 73 -4.54 -6.45 7.90
N ALA A 74 -4.38 -6.17 6.60
CA ALA A 74 -3.08 -6.30 5.92
C ALA A 74 -3.00 -5.53 4.60
N LEU A 75 -1.77 -5.20 4.19
CA LEU A 75 -1.38 -4.76 2.86
C LEU A 75 -0.49 -5.86 2.24
N TYR A 76 -0.83 -6.31 1.03
CA TYR A 76 -0.04 -7.30 0.29
C TYR A 76 0.73 -6.63 -0.84
N VAL A 77 2.02 -6.94 -0.94
CA VAL A 77 2.90 -6.48 -2.01
C VAL A 77 3.62 -7.68 -2.62
N GLN A 78 3.61 -7.76 -3.94
CA GLN A 78 4.24 -8.83 -4.70
C GLN A 78 5.42 -8.27 -5.50
N LYS A 79 6.55 -8.98 -5.44
CA LYS A 79 7.65 -8.78 -6.39
C LYS A 79 7.33 -9.58 -7.65
N ASP A 80 7.07 -8.88 -8.74
CA ASP A 80 6.96 -9.53 -10.05
C ASP A 80 8.37 -9.74 -10.61
N VAL A 81 8.70 -11.00 -10.97
CA VAL A 81 9.96 -11.33 -11.62
C VAL A 81 9.65 -11.51 -13.10
N VAL A 82 9.80 -10.44 -13.86
CA VAL A 82 9.79 -10.52 -15.32
C VAL A 82 11.07 -11.24 -15.72
N ALA A 83 10.95 -12.45 -16.26
CA ALA A 83 12.07 -13.11 -16.90
C ALA A 83 12.54 -12.18 -18.02
N SER A 84 13.77 -11.67 -17.91
CA SER A 84 14.43 -11.05 -19.04
C SER A 84 14.45 -12.10 -20.14
N GLU A 85 13.75 -11.86 -21.25
CA GLU A 85 13.87 -12.66 -22.47
C GLU A 85 15.36 -12.75 -22.78
N GLU A 86 15.96 -13.90 -22.48
CA GLU A 86 17.30 -14.20 -22.95
C GLU A 86 17.18 -14.14 -24.47
N ALA A 87 17.74 -13.09 -25.07
CA ALA A 87 17.81 -12.92 -26.50
C ALA A 87 18.53 -14.17 -27.03
N ASN A 88 17.73 -15.12 -27.52
CA ASN A 88 18.21 -16.39 -28.02
C ASN A 88 19.21 -16.09 -29.12
N GLY A 89 20.49 -16.30 -28.83
CA GLY A 89 21.58 -15.97 -29.72
C GLY A 89 21.35 -16.66 -31.06
N THR A 90 21.35 -15.88 -32.13
CA THR A 90 21.43 -16.40 -33.49
C THR A 90 22.76 -17.12 -33.63
N GLU A 91 22.79 -18.44 -33.44
CA GLU A 91 23.84 -19.30 -33.96
C GLU A 91 23.63 -19.41 -35.47
N THR A 92 24.25 -18.49 -36.20
CA THR A 92 24.47 -18.63 -37.65
C THR A 92 25.51 -19.74 -37.83
N GLY A 93 25.05 -20.95 -38.14
CA GLY A 93 25.87 -22.09 -38.57
C GLY A 93 25.72 -22.32 -40.07
N GLU A 94 26.87 -22.42 -40.74
CA GLU A 94 27.20 -22.52 -42.19
C GLU A 94 26.24 -23.25 -43.13
#